data_AF-A0A2P4QS74-F1
#
_entry.id   AF-A0A2P4QS74-F1
#
_cell.length_a   1.000
_cell.length_b   1.000
_cell.length_c   1.000
_cell.angle_alpha   90.00
_cell.angle_beta   90.00
_cell.angle_gamma   90.00
#
_symmetry.space_group_name_H-M   'P 1'
#
loop_
_entity.id
_entity.type
_entity.pdbx_description
1 polymer ?
#
loop_
_entity_poly.entity_id
_entity_poly.type
_entity_poly.pdbx_seq_one_letter_code
_entity_poly.pdbx_strand_id
1 'polypeptide(L)'
;MSFGMSGLWKEYDSEYQHVITNSTIDSTTELIEESDKKVVYMNNLEKRKQVYGICGECNEPGTGWYWCQPCNAKRLKDNFKNWTSGDKNIDEFIQQSQLNAVYLSKYLEWIPFENFNNITYITRGGFGKIYSAKWPEGYIYYWDIEN
;
A
#
# COMPACT_ATOMS: atom_id res chain seq x y z
N MET A 1 -10.03 6.71 -24.86
CA MET A 1 -9.66 6.31 -23.48
C MET A 1 -8.97 4.96 -23.59
N SER A 2 -7.63 4.96 -23.57
CA SER A 2 -6.82 3.75 -23.65
C SER A 2 -6.70 3.16 -22.24
N PHE A 3 -7.28 1.99 -22.01
CA PHE A 3 -7.04 1.19 -20.81
C PHE A 3 -5.71 0.45 -21.00
N GLY A 4 -4.60 1.11 -20.66
CA GLY A 4 -3.27 0.51 -20.63
C GLY A 4 -3.04 -0.32 -19.38
N MET A 5 -3.86 -1.36 -19.14
CA MET A 5 -3.58 -2.31 -18.05
C MET A 5 -2.56 -3.34 -18.54
N SER A 6 -1.27 -3.09 -18.33
CA SER A 6 -0.22 -4.09 -18.60
C SER A 6 -0.21 -5.26 -17.59
N GLY A 7 -1.17 -5.32 -16.66
CA GLY A 7 -1.34 -6.40 -15.68
C GLY A 7 -2.70 -7.10 -15.77
N LEU A 8 -2.73 -8.42 -15.50
CA LEU A 8 -3.95 -9.24 -15.41
C LEU A 8 -4.63 -9.10 -14.04
N TRP A 9 -4.78 -7.86 -13.56
CA TRP A 9 -5.46 -7.57 -12.30
C TRP A 9 -6.92 -8.00 -12.36
N LYS A 10 -7.45 -8.50 -11.24
CA LYS A 10 -8.88 -8.78 -11.10
C LYS A 10 -9.62 -7.55 -10.61
N GLU A 11 -10.91 -7.49 -10.95
CA GLU A 11 -11.79 -6.43 -10.49
C GLU A 11 -11.88 -6.43 -8.97
N TYR A 12 -12.07 -5.24 -8.40
CA TYR A 12 -12.24 -5.08 -6.97
C TYR A 12 -13.53 -5.76 -6.52
N ASP A 13 -13.42 -6.60 -5.49
CA ASP A 13 -14.54 -7.27 -4.86
C ASP A 13 -14.50 -6.97 -3.35
N SER A 14 -15.48 -6.17 -2.89
CA SER A 14 -15.61 -5.77 -1.49
C SER A 14 -15.82 -6.93 -0.52
N GLU A 15 -16.10 -8.14 -1.01
CA GLU A 15 -16.29 -9.31 -0.17
C GLU A 15 -14.97 -9.86 0.39
N TYR A 16 -13.82 -9.66 -0.25
CA TYR A 16 -12.55 -10.16 0.28
C TYR A 16 -11.91 -9.18 1.27
N GLN A 17 -11.17 -9.72 2.24
CA GLN A 17 -10.36 -8.94 3.17
C GLN A 17 -8.94 -8.74 2.65
N HIS A 18 -8.25 -7.76 3.23
CA HIS A 18 -6.83 -7.49 3.01
C HIS A 18 -5.95 -8.72 3.30
N VAL A 19 -4.78 -8.79 2.64
CA VAL A 19 -3.84 -9.90 2.86
C VAL A 19 -3.33 -9.95 4.29
N ILE A 20 -3.32 -11.17 4.86
CA ILE A 20 -2.75 -11.45 6.19
C ILE A 20 -1.36 -12.07 6.02
N THR A 21 -0.37 -11.51 6.72
CA THR A 21 0.98 -12.05 6.85
C THR A 21 1.01 -13.12 7.93
N ASN A 22 1.41 -14.35 7.60
CA ASN A 22 1.46 -15.47 8.54
C ASN A 22 2.62 -15.42 9.55
N SER A 23 3.12 -14.23 9.92
CA SER A 23 4.20 -14.09 10.91
C SER A 23 3.79 -14.50 12.33
N THR A 24 2.59 -15.02 12.53
CA THR A 24 2.06 -15.49 13.82
C THR A 24 1.53 -16.94 13.79
N ILE A 25 1.88 -17.74 12.77
CA ILE A 25 1.57 -19.18 12.83
C ILE A 25 2.64 -19.89 13.66
N ASP A 26 2.58 -19.66 14.97
CA ASP A 26 2.78 -20.74 15.92
C ASP A 26 1.40 -20.99 16.56
N SER A 27 0.93 -22.25 16.51
CA SER A 27 -0.23 -22.79 17.27
C SER A 27 -1.69 -22.68 16.79
N THR A 28 -2.05 -22.58 15.50
CA THR A 28 -3.48 -22.79 15.09
C THR A 28 -3.71 -23.49 13.74
N THR A 29 -2.78 -24.33 13.30
CA THR A 29 -2.88 -25.05 12.01
C THR A 29 -4.02 -26.08 11.91
N GLU A 30 -4.90 -26.23 12.92
CA GLU A 30 -5.97 -27.25 12.91
C GLU A 30 -7.40 -26.76 13.22
N LEU A 31 -7.70 -25.44 13.25
CA LEU A 31 -9.07 -25.00 13.62
C LEU A 31 -9.73 -23.91 12.75
N ILE A 32 -9.25 -23.62 11.53
CA ILE A 32 -10.04 -22.77 10.61
C ILE A 32 -10.60 -23.63 9.48
N GLU A 33 -11.54 -24.49 9.85
CA GLU A 33 -12.51 -25.03 8.91
C GLU A 33 -13.60 -23.97 8.65
N GLU A 34 -13.77 -23.65 7.36
CA GLU A 34 -15.05 -23.31 6.72
C GLU A 34 -15.83 -22.02 7.04
N SER A 35 -15.34 -21.05 7.83
CA SER A 35 -16.16 -19.85 8.14
C SER A 35 -15.68 -18.48 7.65
N ASP A 36 -14.57 -18.33 6.90
CA ASP A 36 -14.30 -17.05 6.24
C ASP A 36 -13.63 -17.21 4.86
N LYS A 37 -14.45 -17.48 3.83
CA LYS A 37 -14.02 -17.53 2.41
C LYS A 37 -13.36 -16.23 1.90
N LYS A 38 -13.37 -15.19 2.74
CA LYS A 38 -13.01 -13.81 2.47
C LYS A 38 -11.56 -13.47 2.83
N VAL A 39 -10.88 -14.27 3.65
CA VAL A 39 -9.48 -14.01 4.04
C VAL A 39 -8.52 -14.54 2.99
N VAL A 40 -7.52 -13.73 2.61
CA VAL A 40 -6.45 -14.13 1.68
C VAL A 40 -5.10 -14.12 2.40
N TYR A 41 -4.49 -15.29 2.55
CA TYR A 41 -3.17 -15.41 3.18
C TYR A 41 -2.04 -15.17 2.18
N MET A 42 -0.95 -14.56 2.66
CA MET A 42 0.20 -14.22 1.80
C MET A 42 0.88 -15.45 1.16
N ASN A 43 0.87 -16.60 1.85
CA ASN A 43 1.46 -17.84 1.35
C ASN A 43 0.53 -18.62 0.38
N ASN A 44 -0.75 -18.26 0.26
CA ASN A 44 -1.68 -18.93 -0.64
C ASN A 44 -1.65 -18.28 -2.03
N LEU A 45 -0.67 -18.70 -2.84
CA LEU A 45 -0.42 -18.13 -4.18
C LEU A 45 -1.62 -18.30 -5.12
N GLU A 46 -2.27 -19.46 -5.11
CA GLU A 46 -3.44 -19.73 -5.96
C GLU A 46 -4.62 -18.83 -5.60
N LYS A 47 -4.91 -18.67 -4.30
CA LYS A 47 -5.98 -17.75 -3.85
C LYS A 47 -5.65 -16.30 -4.17
N ARG A 48 -4.39 -15.86 -3.99
CA ARG A 48 -3.94 -14.52 -4.38
C ARG A 48 -4.13 -14.28 -5.88
N LYS A 49 -3.78 -15.26 -6.72
CA LYS A 49 -3.96 -15.19 -8.17
C LYS A 49 -5.44 -15.11 -8.55
N GLN A 50 -6.29 -15.88 -7.87
CA GLN A 50 -7.73 -15.86 -8.09
C GLN A 50 -8.37 -14.52 -7.71
N VAL A 51 -7.97 -13.94 -6.57
CA VAL A 51 -8.61 -12.74 -6.00
C VAL A 51 -8.01 -11.45 -6.55
N TYR A 52 -6.68 -11.34 -6.62
CA TYR A 52 -6.00 -10.11 -7.02
C TYR A 52 -5.53 -10.14 -8.47
N GLY A 53 -5.28 -11.32 -9.04
CA GLY A 53 -4.70 -11.46 -10.37
C GLY A 53 -3.17 -11.51 -10.34
N ILE A 54 -2.57 -11.30 -11.50
CA ILE A 54 -1.12 -11.36 -11.71
C ILE A 54 -0.57 -9.94 -11.93
N CYS A 55 0.52 -9.63 -11.22
CA CYS A 55 1.25 -8.39 -11.41
C CYS A 55 1.98 -8.39 -12.76
N GLY A 56 1.78 -7.34 -13.58
CA GLY A 56 2.41 -7.21 -14.89
C GLY A 56 3.93 -6.98 -14.85
N GLU A 57 4.49 -6.53 -13.73
CA GLU A 57 5.93 -6.25 -13.60
C GLU A 57 6.76 -7.49 -13.28
N CYS A 58 6.28 -8.34 -12.37
CA CYS A 58 7.03 -9.48 -11.85
C CYS A 58 6.40 -10.84 -12.16
N ASN A 59 5.22 -10.88 -12.76
CA ASN A 59 4.45 -12.10 -13.08
C ASN A 59 4.05 -12.96 -11.87
N GLU A 60 4.16 -12.42 -10.65
CA GLU A 60 3.69 -13.06 -9.42
C GLU A 60 2.24 -12.65 -9.09
N PRO A 61 1.52 -13.46 -8.29
CA PRO A 61 0.21 -13.07 -7.78
C PRO A 61 0.26 -11.74 -7.02
N GLY A 62 -0.78 -10.92 -7.17
CA GLY A 62 -0.95 -9.70 -6.38
C GLY A 62 -0.90 -9.95 -4.87
N THR A 63 -0.58 -8.91 -4.12
CA THR A 63 -0.64 -8.93 -2.64
C THR A 63 -1.79 -8.10 -2.10
N GLY A 64 -2.59 -7.53 -3.00
CA GLY A 64 -3.77 -6.72 -2.75
C GLY A 64 -4.34 -6.27 -4.11
N TRP A 65 -5.52 -5.65 -4.11
CA TRP A 65 -6.06 -5.11 -5.36
C TRP A 65 -5.17 -4.03 -5.92
N TYR A 66 -4.84 -4.18 -7.21
CA TYR A 66 -3.95 -3.28 -7.94
C TYR A 66 -2.61 -3.03 -7.22
N TRP A 67 -2.17 -3.98 -6.37
CA TRP A 67 -0.99 -3.84 -5.53
C TRP A 67 -0.14 -5.10 -5.52
N CYS A 68 1.16 -4.91 -5.76
CA CYS A 68 2.18 -5.93 -5.64
C CYS A 68 3.24 -5.42 -4.65
N GLN A 69 3.24 -5.95 -3.43
CA GLN A 69 4.13 -5.46 -2.38
C GLN A 69 5.61 -5.50 -2.80
N PRO A 70 6.16 -6.56 -3.42
CA PRO A 70 7.56 -6.54 -3.85
C PRO A 70 7.89 -5.42 -4.86
N CYS A 71 7.02 -5.21 -5.86
CA CYS A 71 7.22 -4.18 -6.88
C CYS A 71 7.09 -2.77 -6.30
N ASN A 72 6.04 -2.54 -5.52
CA ASN A 72 5.77 -1.25 -4.89
C ASN A 72 6.83 -0.90 -3.83
N ALA A 73 7.26 -1.88 -3.02
CA ALA A 73 8.34 -1.69 -2.05
C ALA A 73 9.66 -1.33 -2.75
N LYS A 74 9.98 -1.98 -3.88
CA LYS A 74 11.15 -1.63 -4.69
C LYS A 74 11.05 -0.19 -5.20
N ARG A 75 9.93 0.19 -5.83
CA ARG A 75 9.70 1.54 -6.35
C ARG A 75 9.81 2.61 -5.26
N LEU A 76 9.21 2.37 -4.10
CA LEU A 76 9.28 3.27 -2.95
C LEU A 76 10.72 3.38 -2.43
N LYS A 77 11.42 2.24 -2.28
CA LYS A 77 12.82 2.19 -1.83
C LYS A 77 13.75 2.98 -2.75
N ASP A 78 13.56 2.88 -4.06
CA ASP A 78 14.35 3.64 -5.04
C ASP A 78 14.16 5.16 -4.89
N ASN A 79 13.03 5.60 -4.31
CA ASN A 79 12.70 6.99 -4.05
C ASN A 79 13.16 7.50 -2.66
N PHE A 80 13.65 6.64 -1.75
CA PHE A 80 14.04 7.07 -0.40
C PHE A 80 15.16 8.11 -0.37
N LYS A 81 16.01 8.13 -1.39
CA LYS A 81 17.08 9.12 -1.53
C LYS A 81 16.58 10.51 -1.97
N ASN A 82 15.33 10.62 -2.43
CA ASN A 82 14.77 11.84 -2.99
C ASN A 82 13.99 12.68 -1.95
N TRP A 83 13.85 12.18 -0.72
CA TRP A 83 13.17 12.91 0.33
C TRP A 83 13.75 12.58 1.71
N THR A 84 13.60 13.51 2.65
CA THR A 84 13.87 13.32 4.08
C THR A 84 13.00 14.30 4.86
N SER A 85 12.55 13.90 6.04
CA SER A 85 11.90 14.80 7.00
C SER A 85 12.89 15.66 7.78
N GLY A 86 14.19 15.36 7.69
CA GLY A 86 15.22 15.90 8.57
C GLY A 86 15.32 15.18 9.93
N ASP A 87 14.39 14.25 10.23
CA ASP A 87 14.45 13.38 11.41
C ASP A 87 14.57 11.92 10.98
N LYS A 88 15.71 11.31 11.34
CA LYS A 88 16.02 9.93 10.96
C LYS A 88 15.02 8.91 11.50
N ASN A 89 14.47 9.11 12.70
CA ASN A 89 13.52 8.17 13.30
C ASN A 89 12.18 8.23 12.56
N ILE A 90 11.74 9.43 12.15
CA ILE A 90 10.54 9.61 11.33
C ILE A 90 10.74 8.99 9.95
N ASP A 91 11.89 9.25 9.33
CA ASP A 91 12.24 8.69 8.02
C ASP A 91 12.24 7.15 8.06
N GLU A 92 12.91 6.54 9.05
CA GLU A 92 12.93 5.10 9.23
C GLU A 92 11.52 4.52 9.45
N PHE A 93 10.69 5.17 10.26
CA PHE A 93 9.31 4.73 10.49
C PHE A 93 8.46 4.74 9.21
N ILE A 94 8.53 5.83 8.43
CA ILE A 94 7.81 5.95 7.16
C ILE A 94 8.33 4.93 6.14
N GLN A 95 9.65 4.77 6.01
CA GLN A 95 10.26 3.79 5.12
C GLN A 95 9.85 2.36 5.47
N GLN A 96 9.84 1.99 6.76
CA GLN A 96 9.36 0.68 7.20
C GLN A 96 7.88 0.47 6.87
N SER A 97 7.04 1.49 7.05
CA SER A 97 5.63 1.43 6.64
C SER A 97 5.48 1.20 5.13
N GLN A 98 6.26 1.91 4.31
CA GLN A 98 6.28 1.81 2.85
C GLN A 98 6.75 0.44 2.35
N LEU A 99 7.81 -0.12 2.94
CA LEU A 99 8.35 -1.43 2.55
C LEU A 99 7.42 -2.59 2.88
N ASN A 100 6.65 -2.50 3.96
CA ASN A 100 5.79 -3.61 4.44
C ASN A 100 4.34 -3.51 3.94
N ALA A 101 4.02 -2.49 3.14
CA ALA A 101 2.68 -2.22 2.68
C ALA A 101 2.14 -3.31 1.74
N VAL A 102 1.08 -4.00 2.17
CA VAL A 102 0.38 -4.98 1.34
C VAL A 102 -0.77 -4.38 0.54
N TYR A 103 -1.12 -3.12 0.78
CA TYR A 103 -2.23 -2.42 0.15
C TYR A 103 -2.04 -0.90 0.18
N LEU A 104 -2.69 -0.17 -0.73
CA LEU A 104 -2.55 1.28 -0.88
C LEU A 104 -2.88 2.08 0.40
N SER A 105 -3.83 1.61 1.21
CA SER A 105 -4.20 2.28 2.47
C SER A 105 -3.37 1.84 3.68
N LYS A 106 -2.33 1.03 3.48
CA LYS A 106 -1.51 0.43 4.54
C LYS A 106 -0.09 0.99 4.59
N TYR A 107 0.18 2.12 3.94
CA TYR A 107 1.46 2.81 4.05
C TYR A 107 1.30 4.29 4.36
N LEU A 108 2.35 4.87 4.93
CA LEU A 108 2.50 6.31 5.11
C LEU A 108 3.17 6.90 3.88
N GLU A 109 2.47 7.78 3.18
CA GLU A 109 3.02 8.53 2.07
C GLU A 109 3.75 9.78 2.57
N TRP A 110 4.99 9.98 2.10
CA TRP A 110 5.73 11.20 2.36
C TRP A 110 5.35 12.27 1.33
N ILE A 111 4.79 13.38 1.81
CA ILE A 111 4.39 14.53 0.98
C ILE A 111 5.26 15.73 1.35
N PRO A 112 6.11 16.22 0.43
CA PRO A 112 6.85 17.46 0.63
C PRO A 112 5.91 18.63 0.92
N PHE A 113 6.32 19.53 1.82
CA PHE A 113 5.46 20.61 2.28
C PHE A 113 5.04 21.56 1.15
N GLU A 114 5.94 21.75 0.18
CA GLU A 114 5.77 22.55 -1.03
C GLU A 114 4.66 22.03 -1.97
N ASN A 115 4.21 20.78 -1.82
CA ASN A 115 3.10 20.24 -2.60
C ASN A 115 1.73 20.66 -2.04
N PHE A 116 1.70 21.30 -0.87
CA PHE A 116 0.47 21.80 -0.28
C PHE A 116 0.17 23.24 -0.70
N ASN A 117 -1.09 23.47 -1.09
CA ASN A 117 -1.62 24.79 -1.45
C ASN A 117 -2.66 25.28 -0.44
N ASN A 118 -2.95 26.58 -0.46
CA ASN A 118 -3.98 27.22 0.38
C ASN A 118 -3.83 26.90 1.88
N ILE A 119 -2.58 26.94 2.37
CA ILE A 119 -2.24 26.59 3.75
C ILE A 119 -2.80 27.65 4.69
N THR A 120 -3.71 27.24 5.57
CA THR A 120 -4.39 28.12 6.52
C THR A 120 -4.18 27.60 7.93
N TYR A 121 -3.72 28.46 8.84
CA TYR A 121 -3.61 28.12 10.25
C TYR A 121 -5.01 27.96 10.87
N ILE A 122 -5.21 26.87 11.61
CA ILE A 122 -6.46 26.58 12.31
C ILE A 122 -6.31 26.94 13.79
N THR A 123 -5.39 26.28 14.49
CA THR A 123 -5.24 26.44 15.94
C THR A 123 -3.92 25.83 16.43
N ARG A 124 -3.62 25.99 17.71
CA ARG A 124 -2.50 25.34 18.40
C ARG A 124 -3.07 24.37 19.45
N GLY A 125 -2.70 23.09 19.34
CA GLY A 125 -2.98 22.07 20.33
C GLY A 125 -1.79 21.83 21.28
N GLY A 126 -1.92 20.85 22.17
CA GLY A 126 -0.89 20.49 23.14
C GLY A 126 0.43 20.01 22.51
N PHE A 127 0.37 19.44 21.30
CA PHE A 127 1.53 18.84 20.62
C PHE A 127 1.99 19.59 19.37
N GLY A 128 1.39 20.74 19.03
CA GLY A 128 1.78 21.48 17.84
C GLY A 128 0.74 22.46 17.31
N LYS A 129 1.03 23.01 16.13
CA LYS A 129 0.11 23.86 15.37
C LYS A 129 -0.62 23.01 14.33
N ILE A 130 -1.90 23.29 14.13
CA ILE A 130 -2.77 22.60 13.18
C ILE A 130 -3.04 23.56 12.02
N TYR A 131 -2.90 23.04 10.80
CA TYR A 131 -3.14 23.76 9.55
C TYR A 131 -4.10 22.94 8.68
N SER A 132 -4.94 23.62 7.87
CA SER A 132 -5.60 23.02 6.71
C SER A 132 -4.82 23.36 5.46
N ALA A 133 -4.79 22.43 4.50
CA ALA A 133 -4.23 22.66 3.18
C ALA A 133 -4.99 21.88 2.10
N LYS A 134 -4.80 22.27 0.84
CA LYS A 134 -5.19 21.48 -0.33
C LYS A 134 -3.98 20.72 -0.83
N TRP A 135 -4.20 19.46 -1.22
CA TRP A 135 -3.21 18.61 -1.90
C TRP A 135 -3.76 18.28 -3.29
N PRO A 136 -3.40 19.04 -4.34
CA PRO A 136 -3.96 18.87 -5.68
C PRO A 136 -3.63 17.53 -6.33
N GLU A 137 -2.45 16.99 -6.06
CA GLU A 137 -1.96 15.74 -6.67
C GLU A 137 -2.74 14.54 -6.14
N GLY A 138 -3.20 14.60 -4.88
CA GLY A 138 -3.94 13.54 -4.24
C GLY A 138 -3.12 12.26 -4.02
N TYR A 139 -3.74 11.26 -3.41
CA TYR A 139 -3.06 10.02 -3.05
C TYR A 139 -2.96 9.05 -4.23
N ILE A 140 -1.95 8.19 -4.17
CA ILE A 140 -1.70 7.17 -5.19
C ILE A 140 -2.66 5.99 -5.01
N TYR A 141 -3.50 5.74 -6.01
CA TYR A 141 -4.40 4.58 -6.04
C TYR A 141 -3.71 3.32 -6.57
N TYR A 142 -3.00 3.45 -7.69
CA TYR A 142 -2.21 2.41 -8.31
C TYR A 142 -1.11 3.06 -9.17
N TRP A 143 -0.10 2.28 -9.52
CA TRP A 143 0.97 2.72 -10.41
C TRP A 143 0.67 2.23 -11.82
N ASP A 144 0.60 3.14 -12.78
CA ASP A 144 0.57 2.77 -14.20
C ASP A 144 1.89 2.08 -14.55
N ILE A 145 1.79 0.81 -14.91
CA ILE A 145 2.90 0.02 -15.40
C ILE A 145 2.94 0.24 -16.93
N GLU A 146 3.13 1.48 -17.39
CA GLU A 146 3.34 1.71 -18.83
C GLU A 146 4.77 1.28 -19.21
N ASN A 147 4.86 0.49 -20.29
CA ASN A 147 6.10 0.07 -20.94
C ASN A 147 6.72 1.21 -21.75
#